data_AF-A0A846P818-F1
#
_entry.id   AF-A0A846P818-F1
#
_cell.length_a   1.000
_cell.length_b   1.000
_cell.length_c   1.000
_cell.angle_alpha   90.00
_cell.angle_beta   90.00
_cell.angle_gamma   90.00
#
_symmetry.space_group_name_H-M   'P 1'
#
loop_
_entity.id
_entity.type
_entity.pdbx_description
1 polymer ?
#
loop_
_entity_poly.entity_id
_entity_poly.type
_entity_poly.pdbx_seq_one_letter_code
_entity_poly.pdbx_strand_id
1 'polypeptide(L)'
;MHCRYARLSLSILSTTVALIIFIGCGPRRGGFFVVNKTLDAPPPVACCSATGHNPDNIPYILGGNCFCTPSHRLIQAMHAAGYHPDIDYKSLVNMYKHAGITTDLDHRGCNNLCSNGPHVAFGGKCMATPTPGTRNYERVLSTAVAPAETSGNAKEKEGTDRK
;
A
#
# COMPACT_ATOMS: atom_id res chain seq x y z
N MET A 1 84.50 -32.63 -11.72
CA MET A 1 84.47 -31.17 -11.89
C MET A 1 83.79 -30.55 -10.67
N HIS A 2 84.55 -29.81 -9.87
CA HIS A 2 84.12 -29.10 -8.67
C HIS A 2 84.23 -27.59 -8.92
N CYS A 3 83.24 -26.80 -8.52
CA CYS A 3 83.36 -25.37 -8.18
C CYS A 3 82.05 -24.94 -7.47
N ARG A 4 81.99 -24.94 -6.13
CA ARG A 4 82.32 -23.86 -5.17
C ARG A 4 81.51 -22.56 -5.35
N TYR A 5 80.52 -22.42 -4.47
CA TYR A 5 80.09 -21.27 -3.66
C TYR A 5 80.42 -19.83 -4.09
N ALA A 6 79.41 -18.96 -4.01
CA ALA A 6 79.54 -17.62 -3.43
C ALA A 6 78.23 -17.17 -2.74
N ARG A 7 78.40 -16.68 -1.50
CA ARG A 7 77.38 -16.13 -0.59
C ARG A 7 77.25 -14.60 -0.77
N LEU A 8 76.39 -14.00 0.06
CA LEU A 8 76.23 -12.57 0.43
C LEU A 8 75.38 -11.75 -0.55
N SER A 9 74.53 -10.80 -0.14
CA SER A 9 74.44 -9.97 1.06
C SER A 9 73.00 -9.39 1.15
N LEU A 10 72.31 -9.45 2.30
CA LEU A 10 72.26 -8.40 3.34
C LEU A 10 71.22 -7.28 3.07
N SER A 11 70.14 -7.37 3.85
CA SER A 11 69.45 -6.29 4.59
C SER A 11 69.04 -5.00 3.90
N ILE A 12 67.72 -4.80 3.76
CA ILE A 12 67.09 -3.51 4.13
C ILE A 12 65.79 -3.78 4.88
N LEU A 13 65.83 -3.51 6.19
CA LEU A 13 64.66 -3.22 7.01
C LEU A 13 63.87 -2.09 6.33
N SER A 14 62.62 -2.33 5.95
CA SER A 14 61.66 -1.26 5.75
C SER A 14 60.50 -1.46 6.72
N THR A 15 60.69 -0.95 7.92
CA THR A 15 59.65 -0.69 8.91
C THR A 15 58.73 0.41 8.37
N THR A 16 57.79 0.04 7.50
CA THR A 16 56.61 0.88 7.27
C THR A 16 55.58 0.59 8.35
N VAL A 17 55.52 1.53 9.28
CA VAL A 17 54.46 1.78 10.26
C VAL A 17 53.09 1.65 9.58
N ALA A 18 52.48 0.47 9.67
CA ALA A 18 51.07 0.26 9.32
C ALA A 18 50.21 0.57 10.56
N LEU A 19 50.17 1.85 10.91
CA LEU A 19 49.33 2.37 11.99
C LEU A 19 48.03 2.91 11.38
N ILE A 20 46.92 2.52 12.00
CA ILE A 20 45.58 3.13 11.90
C ILE A 20 44.72 2.76 10.66
N ILE A 21 44.15 1.56 10.67
CA ILE A 21 42.78 1.35 10.15
C ILE A 21 41.98 0.58 11.20
N PHE A 22 41.72 1.23 12.33
CA PHE A 22 40.57 0.92 13.18
C PHE A 22 39.48 1.95 12.88
N ILE A 23 38.96 1.92 11.63
CA ILE A 23 37.65 2.52 11.36
C ILE A 23 36.66 1.58 12.02
N GLY A 24 36.33 1.90 13.27
CA GLY A 24 35.39 1.16 14.09
C GLY A 24 34.06 0.99 13.37
N CYS A 25 33.76 -0.25 12.98
CA CYS A 25 32.39 -0.72 12.84
C CYS A 25 31.76 -0.76 14.24
N GLY A 26 31.49 0.40 14.83
CA GLY A 26 30.55 0.46 15.94
C GLY A 26 29.17 0.08 15.41
N PRO A 27 28.42 -0.84 16.06
CA PRO A 27 27.04 -1.08 15.65
C PRO A 27 26.33 0.26 15.71
N ARG A 28 25.77 0.70 14.58
CA ARG A 28 24.84 1.83 14.56
C ARG A 28 23.78 1.46 15.58
N ARG A 29 23.84 2.09 16.77
CA ARG A 29 22.74 2.11 17.71
C ARG A 29 21.65 2.86 16.98
N GLY A 30 20.87 2.13 16.19
CA GLY A 30 19.63 2.61 15.64
C GLY A 30 18.77 2.93 16.85
N GLY A 31 18.83 4.19 17.28
CA GLY A 31 17.86 4.71 18.22
C GLY A 31 16.49 4.34 17.66
N PHE A 32 15.68 3.71 18.49
CA PHE A 32 14.28 3.50 18.15
C PHE A 32 13.69 4.88 17.89
N PHE A 33 13.56 5.25 16.62
CA PHE A 33 12.75 6.39 16.22
C PHE A 33 11.32 5.98 16.52
N VAL A 34 10.88 6.27 17.75
CA VAL A 34 9.47 6.29 18.09
C VAL A 34 8.90 7.48 17.32
N VAL A 35 8.44 7.24 16.11
CA VAL A 35 7.59 8.20 15.41
C VAL A 35 6.32 8.24 16.23
N ASN A 36 6.18 9.27 17.07
CA ASN A 36 4.91 9.61 17.73
C ASN A 36 3.93 10.00 16.64
N LYS A 37 3.30 9.00 16.03
CA LYS A 37 2.17 9.21 15.15
C LYS A 37 1.01 9.67 16.03
N THR A 38 0.39 10.78 15.65
CA THR A 38 -0.86 11.24 16.26
C THR A 38 -1.88 10.10 16.23
N LEU A 39 -2.58 9.87 17.35
CA LEU A 39 -3.73 8.95 17.38
C LEU A 39 -4.94 9.57 16.66
N ASP A 40 -4.95 10.90 16.56
CA ASP A 40 -6.00 11.66 15.90
C ASP A 40 -5.66 11.82 14.41
N ALA A 41 -6.45 11.14 13.57
CA ALA A 41 -6.35 11.29 12.13
C ALA A 41 -6.95 12.66 11.70
N PRO A 42 -6.42 13.30 10.64
CA PRO A 42 -7.08 14.47 10.05
C PRO A 42 -8.52 14.12 9.61
N PRO A 43 -9.43 15.11 9.57
CA PRO A 43 -10.80 14.87 9.14
C PRO A 43 -10.81 14.19 7.76
N PRO A 44 -11.48 13.04 7.62
CA PRO A 44 -11.37 12.22 6.42
C PRO A 44 -11.99 12.92 5.21
N VAL A 45 -11.18 13.19 4.18
CA VAL A 45 -11.71 13.50 2.84
C VAL A 45 -12.37 12.25 2.23
N ALA A 46 -11.83 11.08 2.58
CA ALA A 46 -12.32 9.76 2.24
C ALA A 46 -12.62 8.95 3.50
N CYS A 47 -13.77 8.27 3.55
CA CYS A 47 -14.18 7.47 4.70
C CYS A 47 -13.77 6.00 4.55
N CYS A 48 -13.52 5.29 5.66
CA CYS A 48 -13.27 3.85 5.66
C CYS A 48 -13.99 3.17 6.84
N SER A 49 -13.95 1.83 6.92
CA SER A 49 -14.66 1.08 7.97
C SER A 49 -14.20 1.46 9.39
N ALA A 50 -12.94 1.87 9.57
CA ALA A 50 -12.41 2.28 10.87
C ALA A 50 -12.84 3.69 11.30
N THR A 51 -12.96 4.63 10.36
CA THR A 51 -13.35 6.03 10.67
C THR A 51 -14.85 6.23 10.72
N GLY A 52 -15.62 5.30 10.16
CA GLY A 52 -17.06 5.46 9.94
C GLY A 52 -17.36 6.10 8.59
N HIS A 53 -18.55 5.79 8.07
CA HIS A 53 -19.02 6.28 6.78
C HIS A 53 -19.42 7.76 6.84
N ASN A 54 -18.97 8.54 5.87
CA ASN A 54 -19.44 9.90 5.61
C ASN A 54 -20.60 9.82 4.60
N PRO A 55 -21.82 10.28 4.94
CA PRO A 55 -23.00 10.21 4.05
C PRO A 55 -22.86 11.03 2.76
N ASP A 56 -21.96 12.01 2.73
CA ASP A 56 -21.71 12.81 1.52
C ASP A 56 -20.87 12.06 0.47
N ASN A 57 -20.30 10.90 0.81
CA ASN A 57 -19.43 10.12 -0.05
C ASN A 57 -20.10 8.80 -0.48
N ILE A 58 -20.15 8.54 -1.79
CA ILE A 58 -20.59 7.23 -2.32
C ILE A 58 -19.41 6.23 -2.38
N PRO A 59 -19.68 4.90 -2.37
CA PRO A 59 -18.67 3.85 -2.50
C PRO A 59 -17.68 4.09 -3.66
N TYR A 60 -16.40 3.78 -3.45
CA TYR A 60 -15.35 3.94 -4.45
C TYR A 60 -15.66 3.26 -5.78
N ILE A 61 -16.23 2.05 -5.74
CA ILE A 61 -16.63 1.30 -6.95
C ILE A 61 -17.71 1.99 -7.78
N LEU A 62 -18.45 2.94 -7.19
CA LEU A 62 -19.48 3.76 -7.83
C LEU A 62 -18.95 5.15 -8.21
N GLY A 63 -17.64 5.37 -8.13
CA GLY A 63 -17.02 6.64 -8.48
C GLY A 63 -17.02 7.67 -7.36
N GLY A 64 -17.02 7.25 -6.09
CA GLY A 64 -16.83 8.15 -4.95
C GLY A 64 -15.52 7.95 -4.20
N ASN A 65 -15.47 8.50 -2.98
CA ASN A 65 -14.32 8.44 -2.07
C ASN A 65 -14.62 7.67 -0.77
N CYS A 66 -15.62 6.79 -0.78
CA CYS A 66 -15.89 5.90 0.35
C CYS A 66 -15.17 4.55 0.16
N PHE A 67 -14.17 4.30 1.01
CA PHE A 67 -13.45 3.03 1.15
C PHE A 67 -14.03 2.14 2.26
N CYS A 68 -15.28 2.37 2.68
CA CYS A 68 -15.94 1.49 3.63
C CYS A 68 -16.18 0.10 2.99
N THR A 69 -15.95 -0.94 3.77
CA THR A 69 -16.30 -2.30 3.35
C THR A 69 -17.81 -2.42 3.13
N PRO A 70 -18.27 -3.06 2.04
CA PRO A 70 -19.69 -3.30 1.80
C PRO A 70 -20.38 -3.90 3.02
N SER A 71 -21.51 -3.31 3.39
CA SER A 71 -22.34 -3.78 4.51
C SER A 71 -23.78 -3.31 4.33
N HIS A 72 -24.74 -3.98 4.98
CA HIS A 72 -26.13 -3.53 5.00
C HIS A 72 -26.28 -2.10 5.57
N ARG A 73 -25.47 -1.74 6.57
CA ARG A 73 -25.47 -0.38 7.15
C ARG A 73 -25.01 0.67 6.14
N LEU A 74 -23.99 0.36 5.34
CA LEU A 74 -23.53 1.25 4.27
C LEU A 74 -24.62 1.45 3.20
N ILE A 75 -25.28 0.37 2.77
CA ILE A 75 -26.38 0.45 1.82
C ILE A 75 -27.52 1.30 2.35
N GLN A 76 -27.94 1.09 3.60
CA GLN A 76 -28.99 1.91 4.23
C GLN A 76 -28.61 3.39 4.28
N ALA A 77 -27.37 3.72 4.63
CA ALA A 77 -26.90 5.11 4.66
C ALA A 77 -26.89 5.73 3.25
N MET A 78 -26.41 4.98 2.25
CA MET A 78 -26.38 5.40 0.85
C MET A 78 -27.80 5.67 0.31
N HIS A 79 -28.74 4.77 0.59
CA HIS A 79 -30.15 4.90 0.21
C HIS A 79 -30.82 6.09 0.91
N ALA A 80 -30.55 6.29 2.21
CA ALA A 80 -31.07 7.43 2.96
C ALA A 80 -30.57 8.77 2.40
N ALA A 81 -29.36 8.79 1.84
CA ALA A 81 -28.79 9.95 1.15
C ALA A 81 -29.28 10.11 -0.31
N GLY A 82 -30.13 9.21 -0.81
CA GLY A 82 -30.70 9.27 -2.16
C GLY A 82 -29.81 8.71 -3.27
N TYR A 83 -28.71 8.01 -2.93
CA TYR A 83 -27.80 7.43 -3.89
C TYR A 83 -28.15 5.96 -4.20
N HIS A 84 -28.21 5.62 -5.49
CA HIS A 84 -28.36 4.25 -6.01
C HIS A 84 -29.35 3.36 -5.21
N PRO A 85 -30.64 3.76 -5.10
CA PRO A 85 -31.65 3.06 -4.30
C PRO A 85 -31.93 1.63 -4.79
N ASP A 86 -31.53 1.32 -6.02
CA ASP A 86 -31.67 0.03 -6.70
C ASP A 86 -30.54 -0.97 -6.36
N ILE A 87 -29.42 -0.50 -5.82
CA ILE A 87 -28.29 -1.37 -5.46
C ILE A 87 -28.52 -1.98 -4.07
N ASP A 88 -28.52 -3.31 -4.00
CA ASP A 88 -28.53 -4.05 -2.74
C ASP A 88 -27.11 -4.44 -2.27
N TYR A 89 -27.03 -4.97 -1.05
CA TYR A 89 -25.75 -5.40 -0.45
C TYR A 89 -25.02 -6.45 -1.31
N LYS A 90 -25.75 -7.43 -1.85
CA LYS A 90 -25.16 -8.52 -2.63
C LYS A 90 -24.60 -8.00 -3.95
N SER A 91 -25.31 -7.10 -4.61
CA SER A 91 -24.89 -6.43 -5.84
C SER A 91 -23.63 -5.62 -5.59
N LEU A 92 -23.58 -4.82 -4.53
CA LEU A 92 -22.38 -4.05 -4.18
C LEU A 92 -21.16 -4.96 -3.92
N VAL A 93 -21.32 -6.04 -3.14
CA VAL A 93 -20.26 -7.03 -2.93
C VAL A 93 -19.78 -7.65 -4.25
N ASN A 94 -20.72 -8.00 -5.13
CA ASN A 94 -20.38 -8.59 -6.42
C ASN A 94 -19.63 -7.59 -7.31
N MET A 95 -19.98 -6.30 -7.30
CA MET A 95 -19.24 -5.27 -8.04
C MET A 95 -17.76 -5.23 -7.63
N TYR A 96 -17.47 -5.23 -6.32
CA TYR A 96 -16.09 -5.28 -5.81
C TYR A 96 -15.35 -6.55 -6.25
N LYS A 97 -16.01 -7.71 -6.14
CA LYS A 97 -15.45 -8.99 -6.58
C LYS A 97 -15.15 -9.00 -8.08
N HIS A 98 -16.08 -8.51 -8.91
CA HIS A 98 -15.90 -8.43 -10.36
C HIS A 98 -14.77 -7.47 -10.76
N ALA A 99 -14.58 -6.38 -10.02
CA ALA A 99 -13.43 -5.48 -10.20
C ALA A 99 -12.10 -6.07 -9.70
N GLY A 100 -12.13 -7.22 -9.01
CA GLY A 100 -10.96 -7.85 -8.40
C GLY A 100 -10.43 -7.07 -7.19
N ILE A 101 -11.28 -6.26 -6.55
CA ILE A 101 -10.92 -5.47 -5.38
C ILE A 101 -11.25 -6.27 -4.12
N THR A 102 -10.24 -6.49 -3.28
CA THR A 102 -10.38 -7.17 -1.98
C THR A 102 -10.73 -6.17 -0.88
N THR A 103 -11.62 -6.53 0.04
CA THR A 103 -12.15 -5.67 1.12
C THR A 103 -11.90 -6.30 2.50
N ASP A 104 -12.44 -5.72 3.59
CA ASP A 104 -12.36 -6.34 4.93
C ASP A 104 -13.13 -7.67 5.05
N LEU A 105 -13.92 -8.02 4.03
CA LEU A 105 -14.56 -9.34 3.92
C LEU A 105 -13.57 -10.43 3.52
N ASP A 106 -12.48 -10.06 2.84
CA ASP A 106 -11.51 -11.00 2.28
C ASP A 106 -10.29 -11.15 3.19
N HIS A 107 -9.83 -10.06 3.80
CA HIS A 107 -8.75 -10.09 4.79
C HIS A 107 -8.79 -8.88 5.72
N ARG A 108 -8.07 -8.97 6.85
CA ARG A 108 -7.96 -7.91 7.87
C ARG A 108 -6.51 -7.75 8.32
N GLY A 109 -6.21 -6.64 8.99
CA GLY A 109 -4.84 -6.38 9.45
C GLY A 109 -3.90 -5.87 8.36
N CYS A 110 -4.42 -5.20 7.32
CA CYS A 110 -3.61 -4.76 6.18
C CYS A 110 -2.75 -3.54 6.55
N ASN A 111 -1.53 -3.47 5.99
CA ASN A 111 -0.69 -2.28 5.96
C ASN A 111 -0.62 -1.70 4.52
N ASN A 112 -1.65 -1.95 3.72
CA ASN A 112 -1.76 -1.49 2.33
C ASN A 112 -0.64 -1.97 1.38
N LEU A 113 0.04 -3.06 1.74
CA LEU A 113 1.04 -3.78 0.95
C LEU A 113 0.61 -5.25 0.82
N CYS A 114 -0.65 -5.42 0.46
CA CYS A 114 -1.30 -6.73 0.43
C CYS A 114 -0.93 -7.46 -0.89
N SER A 115 -1.02 -8.79 -0.92
CA SER A 115 -0.57 -9.61 -2.07
C SER A 115 -1.33 -9.29 -3.37
N ASN A 116 -2.57 -8.80 -3.24
CA ASN A 116 -3.39 -8.31 -4.35
C ASN A 116 -3.01 -6.89 -4.83
N GLY A 117 -1.87 -6.36 -4.38
CA GLY A 117 -1.36 -5.03 -4.72
C GLY A 117 -1.64 -3.97 -3.65
N PRO A 118 -1.25 -2.72 -3.94
CA PRO A 118 -1.39 -1.63 -2.99
C PRO A 118 -2.88 -1.30 -2.73
N HIS A 119 -3.13 -0.40 -1.77
CA HIS A 119 -4.49 0.07 -1.52
C HIS A 119 -5.07 0.77 -2.77
N VAL A 120 -6.39 0.74 -2.96
CA VAL A 120 -7.10 1.40 -4.08
C VAL A 120 -6.80 2.90 -4.11
N ALA A 121 -6.57 3.49 -2.92
CA ALA A 121 -6.15 4.89 -2.80
C ALA A 121 -4.77 5.20 -3.39
N PHE A 122 -3.99 4.17 -3.71
CA PHE A 122 -2.71 4.25 -4.39
C PHE A 122 -2.76 3.61 -5.78
N GLY A 123 -3.94 3.43 -6.36
CA GLY A 123 -4.15 2.82 -7.68
C GLY A 123 -4.05 1.29 -7.70
N GLY A 124 -4.14 0.63 -6.53
CA GLY A 124 -4.12 -0.84 -6.44
C GLY A 124 -5.50 -1.49 -6.37
N LYS A 125 -5.56 -2.69 -5.80
CA LYS A 125 -6.79 -3.50 -5.69
C LYS A 125 -7.13 -3.94 -4.27
N CYS A 126 -6.45 -3.41 -3.26
CA CYS A 126 -6.78 -3.65 -1.87
C CYS A 126 -7.62 -2.48 -1.31
N MET A 127 -8.77 -2.76 -0.72
CA MET A 127 -9.60 -1.79 0.03
C MET A 127 -9.85 -2.28 1.45
N ALA A 128 -9.04 -3.22 1.95
CA ALA A 128 -9.08 -3.58 3.36
C ALA A 128 -8.58 -2.40 4.19
N THR A 129 -9.29 -2.13 5.27
CA THR A 129 -9.03 -1.05 6.20
C THR A 129 -7.64 -1.21 6.80
N PRO A 130 -6.78 -0.18 6.70
CA PRO A 130 -5.46 -0.26 7.29
C PRO A 130 -5.53 -0.32 8.81
N THR A 131 -4.64 -1.09 9.42
CA THR A 131 -4.53 -1.11 10.88
C THR A 131 -3.95 0.21 11.39
N PRO A 132 -4.56 0.85 12.40
CA PRO A 132 -4.01 2.03 13.07
C PRO A 132 -2.55 1.82 13.50
N GLY A 133 -1.73 2.85 13.34
CA GLY A 133 -0.29 2.82 13.68
C GLY A 133 0.61 2.15 12.62
N THR A 134 0.04 1.52 11.59
CA THR A 134 0.85 1.02 10.47
C THR A 134 1.38 2.14 9.58
N ARG A 135 2.38 1.86 8.74
CA ARG A 135 3.08 2.90 7.95
C ARG A 135 2.12 3.70 7.07
N ASN A 136 1.15 3.02 6.45
CA ASN A 136 0.28 3.59 5.42
C ASN A 136 -1.11 4.00 5.94
N TYR A 137 -1.36 3.90 7.24
CA TYR A 137 -2.65 4.22 7.85
C TYR A 137 -3.07 5.67 7.56
N GLU A 138 -2.26 6.64 7.97
CA GLU A 138 -2.59 8.07 7.84
C GLU A 138 -2.67 8.50 6.37
N ARG A 139 -1.88 7.85 5.51
CA ARG A 139 -1.86 8.16 4.08
C ARG A 139 -3.17 7.77 3.42
N VAL A 140 -3.74 6.59 3.71
CA VAL A 140 -5.03 6.19 3.13
C VAL A 140 -6.16 7.11 3.60
N LEU A 141 -6.17 7.48 4.88
CA LEU A 141 -7.23 8.34 5.43
C LEU A 141 -7.19 9.78 4.92
N SER A 142 -6.00 10.29 4.59
CA SER A 142 -5.82 11.65 4.07
C SER A 142 -5.89 11.74 2.54
N THR A 143 -5.92 10.62 1.83
CA THR A 143 -5.95 10.63 0.36
C THR A 143 -7.37 10.84 -0.15
N ALA A 144 -7.58 11.96 -0.86
CA ALA A 144 -8.67 12.06 -1.84
C ALA A 144 -8.22 11.35 -3.12
N VAL A 145 -8.99 10.39 -3.62
CA VAL A 145 -8.61 9.64 -4.82
C VAL A 145 -9.52 10.09 -5.96
N ALA A 146 -9.00 10.11 -7.18
CA ALA A 146 -9.88 10.18 -8.34
C ALA A 146 -10.76 8.92 -8.35
N PRO A 147 -12.06 9.04 -8.72
CA PRO A 147 -12.96 7.89 -8.76
C PRO A 147 -12.40 6.75 -9.60
N ALA A 148 -12.74 5.50 -9.25
CA ALA A 148 -12.41 4.35 -10.08
C ALA A 148 -12.95 4.60 -11.48
N GLU A 149 -12.08 4.75 -12.48
CA GLU A 149 -12.53 4.62 -13.86
C GLU A 149 -13.05 3.20 -13.98
N THR A 150 -14.38 3.07 -14.08
CA THR A 150 -15.00 1.79 -14.40
C THR A 150 -14.30 1.34 -15.65
N SER A 151 -13.51 0.27 -15.54
CA SER A 151 -12.77 -0.30 -16.67
C SER A 151 -13.78 -1.00 -17.58
N GLY A 152 -14.61 -0.17 -18.21
CA GLY A 152 -15.37 -0.49 -19.39
C GLY A 152 -14.38 -0.78 -20.50
N ASN A 153 -13.91 -2.01 -20.52
CA ASN A 153 -13.70 -2.72 -21.78
C ASN A 153 -15.07 -2.87 -22.44
N ALA A 154 -15.65 -1.76 -22.90
CA ALA A 154 -16.59 -1.76 -24.00
C ALA A 154 -15.76 -2.06 -25.23
N LYS A 155 -15.45 -3.34 -25.43
CA LYS A 155 -15.00 -3.82 -26.73
C LYS A 155 -16.24 -3.81 -27.62
N GLU A 156 -16.50 -2.62 -28.17
CA GLU A 156 -17.28 -2.41 -29.36
C GLU A 156 -16.84 -3.44 -30.40
N LYS A 157 -17.66 -4.47 -30.61
CA LYS A 157 -17.69 -5.18 -31.88
C LYS A 157 -18.90 -4.66 -32.63
N GLU A 158 -18.73 -3.47 -33.17
CA GLU A 158 -19.29 -3.15 -34.47
C GLU A 158 -18.75 -4.17 -35.48
N GLY A 159 -19.65 -4.77 -36.26
CA GLY A 159 -19.29 -5.80 -37.24
C GLY A 159 -20.47 -6.68 -37.63
N THR A 160 -21.45 -6.15 -38.37
CA THR A 160 -21.53 -6.25 -39.84
C THR A 160 -22.65 -7.22 -40.23
N ASP A 161 -23.80 -6.63 -40.58
CA ASP A 161 -24.56 -6.87 -41.81
C ASP A 161 -24.32 -8.18 -42.58
N ARG A 162 -25.41 -8.94 -42.79
CA ARG A 162 -25.82 -9.68 -44.02
C ARG A 162 -26.80 -10.81 -43.68
N LYS A 163 -28.10 -10.58 -43.87
CA LYS A 163 -28.88 -11.05 -45.03
C LYS A 163 -30.35 -10.68 -44.90
#